data_AF-A0A2G6QUH9-F1
#
_entry.id   AF-A0A2G6QUH9-F1
#
_cell.length_a   1.000
_cell.length_b   1.000
_cell.length_c   1.000
_cell.angle_alpha   90.00
_cell.angle_beta   90.00
_cell.angle_gamma   90.00
#
_symmetry.space_group_name_H-M   'P 1'
#
loop_
_entity.id
_entity.type
_entity.pdbx_description
1 polymer ?
#
loop_
_entity_poly.entity_id
_entity_poly.type
_entity_poly.pdbx_seq_one_letter_code
_entity_poly.pdbx_strand_id
1 'polypeptide(L)'
;MILGQSHLRPLKQTCSEIKSENKFVKYKCKTENSMQTEAVYSSDLTFNLEIWKRELKFHLSELDMFQKKLEEIAGRENSGQSSLDLESFQNKILIERDAIGKLLHRCRAKLGNLHSADHYKNINGQIQYEKRSLYEDLRHYIKLHYDFKENIMDFFLKWL
;
A
#
# COMPACT_ATOMS: atom_id res chain seq x y z
N MET A 1 13.01 57.28 3.06
CA MET A 1 13.56 56.04 2.45
C MET A 1 14.03 55.15 3.58
N ILE A 2 13.38 54.01 3.78
CA ILE A 2 13.64 53.07 4.87
C ILE A 2 14.40 51.84 4.31
N LEU A 3 15.21 51.22 5.18
CA LEU A 3 15.73 49.85 5.19
C LEU A 3 17.00 49.60 4.36
N GLY A 4 18.02 48.90 4.84
CA GLY A 4 18.17 48.13 6.08
C GLY A 4 19.31 47.13 5.88
N GLN A 5 20.37 47.24 6.69
CA GLN A 5 21.45 46.25 6.72
C GLN A 5 20.94 44.95 7.34
N SER A 6 21.04 43.87 6.58
CA SER A 6 20.79 42.50 6.99
C SER A 6 21.90 42.00 7.93
N HIS A 7 21.67 42.08 9.24
CA HIS A 7 22.44 41.33 10.22
C HIS A 7 21.73 40.00 10.47
N LEU A 8 22.24 38.92 9.87
CA LEU A 8 21.85 37.56 10.21
C LEU A 8 22.20 37.29 11.68
N ARG A 9 21.17 37.04 12.52
CA ARG A 9 21.30 36.39 13.83
C ARG A 9 20.75 34.96 13.72
N PRO A 10 21.41 33.94 14.28
CA PRO A 10 20.84 32.61 14.34
C PRO A 10 19.76 32.57 15.44
N LEU A 11 18.53 32.18 15.05
CA LEU A 11 17.42 31.96 15.96
C LEU A 11 17.65 30.66 16.76
N LYS A 12 17.70 30.80 18.09
CA LYS A 12 17.78 29.67 19.03
C LYS A 12 16.49 28.86 18.99
N GLN A 13 16.58 27.59 18.61
CA GLN A 13 15.57 26.59 18.91
C GLN A 13 15.56 26.35 20.44
N THR A 14 14.40 26.44 21.07
CA THR A 14 14.21 25.98 22.45
C THR A 14 13.14 24.88 22.44
N CYS A 15 13.59 23.63 22.48
CA CYS A 15 12.72 22.49 22.73
C CYS A 15 12.50 22.36 24.24
N SER A 16 11.25 22.25 24.68
CA SER A 16 10.92 21.82 26.04
C SER A 16 10.22 20.47 25.99
N GLU A 17 10.74 19.50 26.75
CA GLU A 17 10.17 18.17 26.91
C GLU A 17 8.96 18.20 27.85
N ILE A 18 7.88 17.52 27.47
CA ILE A 18 6.80 17.17 28.39
C ILE A 18 6.82 15.65 28.53
N LYS A 19 7.24 15.16 29.70
CA LYS A 19 7.11 13.75 30.08
C LYS A 19 5.65 13.44 30.42
N SER A 20 5.07 12.43 29.77
CA SER A 20 3.94 11.70 30.35
C SER A 20 3.93 10.25 29.87
N GLU A 21 3.68 9.36 30.82
CA GLU A 21 3.73 7.91 30.78
C GLU A 21 2.70 7.30 29.81
N ASN A 22 3.16 6.91 28.63
CA ASN A 22 2.74 5.76 27.83
C ASN A 22 3.30 5.95 26.42
N LYS A 23 3.79 4.86 25.82
CA LYS A 23 4.52 4.82 24.53
C LYS A 23 3.71 5.38 23.34
N PHE A 24 3.58 6.70 23.26
CA PHE A 24 3.28 7.47 22.06
C PHE A 24 3.77 8.89 22.32
N VAL A 25 4.97 9.22 21.82
CA VAL A 25 5.47 10.60 21.90
C VAL A 25 4.62 11.45 20.96
N LYS A 26 3.80 12.34 21.53
CA LYS A 26 2.96 13.26 20.78
C LYS A 26 3.69 14.59 20.67
N TYR A 27 4.32 14.84 19.52
CA TYR A 27 4.85 16.17 19.22
C TYR A 27 3.70 17.08 18.79
N LYS A 28 3.52 18.22 19.47
CA LYS A 28 2.57 19.26 19.06
C LYS A 28 3.38 20.45 18.55
N CYS A 29 3.69 20.47 17.25
CA CYS A 29 4.22 21.66 16.60
C CYS A 29 3.07 22.65 16.38
N LYS A 30 3.20 23.87 16.92
CA LYS A 30 2.38 25.01 16.51
C LYS A 30 2.82 25.42 15.10
N THR A 31 1.92 25.30 14.14
CA THR A 31 2.15 25.59 12.72
C THR A 31 2.00 27.09 12.46
N GLU A 32 3.10 27.77 12.17
CA GLU A 32 3.12 28.98 11.34
C GLU A 32 3.86 28.62 10.05
N ASN A 33 3.11 28.21 9.02
CA ASN A 33 3.35 28.36 7.56
C ASN A 33 2.55 27.31 6.76
N SER A 34 1.48 27.74 6.07
CA SER A 34 0.56 26.85 5.34
C SER A 34 1.11 26.29 4.02
N MET A 35 2.24 26.78 3.50
CA MET A 35 2.84 26.29 2.24
C MET A 35 3.74 25.05 2.38
N GLN A 36 4.31 24.77 3.57
CA GLN A 36 5.23 23.64 3.74
C GLN A 36 4.51 22.33 4.07
N THR A 37 3.30 22.41 4.61
CA THR A 37 2.49 21.26 5.04
C THR A 37 1.94 20.43 3.88
N GLU A 38 1.59 21.06 2.75
CA GLU A 38 1.01 20.35 1.60
C GLU A 38 2.07 19.57 0.81
N ALA A 39 3.27 20.13 0.66
CA ALA A 39 4.39 19.48 -0.02
C ALA A 39 4.86 18.21 0.74
N VAL A 40 4.97 18.29 2.06
CA VAL A 40 5.35 17.14 2.92
C VAL A 40 4.28 16.04 2.88
N TYR A 41 3.00 16.41 2.94
CA TYR A 41 1.90 15.45 2.85
C TYR A 41 1.84 14.74 1.48
N SER A 42 2.07 15.48 0.39
CA SER A 42 2.12 14.92 -0.98
C SER A 42 3.30 13.95 -1.17
N SER A 43 4.47 14.26 -0.60
CA SER A 43 5.62 13.35 -0.63
C SER A 43 5.38 12.07 0.16
N ASP A 44 4.76 12.16 1.34
CA ASP A 44 4.44 10.98 2.16
C ASP A 44 3.39 10.08 1.47
N LEU A 45 2.40 10.68 0.82
CA LEU A 45 1.37 9.96 0.08
C LEU A 45 1.95 9.22 -1.15
N THR A 46 2.84 9.89 -1.89
CA THR A 46 3.56 9.32 -3.03
C THR A 46 4.44 8.15 -2.59
N PHE A 47 5.19 8.32 -1.51
CA PHE A 47 6.04 7.29 -0.94
C PHE A 47 5.23 6.06 -0.51
N ASN A 48 4.12 6.27 0.20
CA ASN A 48 3.22 5.18 0.60
C ASN A 48 2.70 4.40 -0.61
N LEU A 49 2.24 5.07 -1.67
CA LEU A 49 1.77 4.41 -2.89
C LEU A 49 2.87 3.58 -3.58
N GLU A 50 4.12 4.04 -3.55
CA GLU A 50 5.25 3.27 -4.07
C GLU A 50 5.56 2.03 -3.22
N ILE A 51 5.47 2.12 -1.89
CA ILE A 51 5.59 0.94 -1.01
C ILE A 51 4.49 -0.07 -1.36
N TRP A 52 3.23 0.36 -1.41
CA TRP A 52 2.11 -0.53 -1.75
C TRP A 52 2.28 -1.18 -3.12
N LYS A 53 2.79 -0.46 -4.12
CA LYS A 53 3.10 -1.06 -5.44
C LYS A 53 4.17 -2.13 -5.37
N ARG A 54 5.21 -1.95 -4.55
CA ARG A 54 6.26 -2.97 -4.36
C ARG A 54 5.70 -4.20 -3.65
N GLU A 55 4.91 -4.00 -2.61
CA GLU A 55 4.24 -5.08 -1.87
C GLU A 55 3.33 -5.91 -2.78
N LEU A 56 2.47 -5.25 -3.57
CA LEU A 56 1.59 -5.93 -4.52
C LEU A 56 2.36 -6.74 -5.58
N LYS A 57 3.51 -6.22 -6.05
CA LYS A 57 4.38 -6.97 -6.97
C LYS A 57 5.04 -8.17 -6.28
N PHE A 58 5.41 -8.02 -5.02
CA PHE A 58 5.94 -9.12 -4.23
C PHE A 58 4.88 -10.23 -4.08
N HIS A 59 3.64 -9.89 -3.74
CA HIS A 59 2.54 -10.86 -3.69
C HIS A 59 2.32 -11.56 -5.04
N LEU A 60 2.41 -10.85 -6.18
CA LEU A 60 2.33 -11.51 -7.49
C LEU A 60 3.43 -12.57 -7.69
N SER A 61 4.68 -12.24 -7.33
CA SER A 61 5.78 -13.20 -7.41
C SER A 61 5.60 -14.38 -6.46
N GLU A 62 4.97 -14.15 -5.30
CA GLU A 62 4.64 -15.20 -4.35
C GLU A 62 3.55 -16.13 -4.90
N LEU A 63 2.51 -15.59 -5.54
CA LEU A 63 1.49 -16.38 -6.25
C LEU A 63 2.08 -17.23 -7.38
N ASP A 64 3.07 -16.71 -8.13
CA ASP A 64 3.78 -17.48 -9.16
C ASP A 64 4.57 -18.64 -8.55
N MET A 65 5.16 -18.46 -7.36
CA MET A 65 5.84 -19.53 -6.63
C MET A 65 4.85 -20.60 -6.16
N PHE A 66 3.71 -20.17 -5.61
CA PHE A 66 2.66 -21.09 -5.16
C PHE A 66 2.10 -21.93 -6.30
N GLN A 67 1.83 -21.31 -7.45
CA GLN A 67 1.37 -22.01 -8.64
C GLN A 67 2.34 -23.13 -9.06
N LYS A 68 3.65 -22.84 -9.10
CA LYS A 68 4.67 -23.85 -9.45
C LYS A 68 4.70 -25.02 -8.47
N LYS A 69 4.55 -24.75 -7.17
CA LYS A 69 4.48 -25.82 -6.15
C LYS A 69 3.22 -26.67 -6.29
N LEU A 70 2.08 -26.06 -6.59
CA LEU A 70 0.86 -26.81 -6.88
C LEU A 70 1.03 -27.72 -8.10
N GLU A 71 1.68 -27.24 -9.16
CA GLU A 71 1.99 -28.03 -10.37
C GLU A 71 2.91 -29.22 -10.06
N GLU A 72 3.90 -29.03 -9.18
CA GLU A 72 4.77 -30.11 -8.72
C GLU A 72 4.00 -31.19 -7.96
N ILE A 73 3.11 -30.80 -7.05
CA ILE A 73 2.26 -31.74 -6.30
C ILE A 73 1.31 -32.47 -7.25
N ALA A 74 0.66 -31.74 -8.17
CA ALA A 74 -0.23 -32.31 -9.17
C ALA A 74 0.48 -33.33 -10.07
N GLY A 75 1.75 -33.08 -10.42
CA GLY A 75 2.55 -34.02 -11.23
C GLY A 75 2.97 -35.29 -10.49
N ARG A 76 2.97 -35.29 -9.15
CA ARG A 76 3.30 -36.47 -8.33
C ARG A 76 2.08 -37.36 -8.07
N GLU A 77 0.87 -36.82 -8.15
CA GLU A 77 -0.32 -37.49 -7.67
C GLU A 77 -1.25 -38.02 -8.79
N ASN A 78 -1.54 -39.33 -8.73
CA ASN A 78 -2.52 -40.00 -9.62
C ASN A 78 -3.88 -40.26 -8.93
N SER A 79 -4.09 -39.79 -7.69
CA SER A 79 -5.27 -40.07 -6.86
C SER A 79 -6.20 -38.86 -6.72
N GLY A 80 -7.47 -39.03 -7.10
CA GLY A 80 -8.43 -37.93 -7.30
C GLY A 80 -8.86 -37.10 -6.08
N GLN A 81 -8.37 -37.36 -4.86
CA GLN A 81 -8.78 -36.60 -3.66
C GLN A 81 -8.13 -35.21 -3.61
N SER A 82 -6.87 -35.10 -4.00
CA SER A 82 -6.13 -33.83 -4.07
C SER A 82 -6.58 -32.92 -5.21
N SER A 83 -7.20 -33.50 -6.25
CA SER A 83 -7.62 -32.75 -7.44
C SER A 83 -8.60 -31.62 -7.11
N LEU A 84 -9.51 -31.81 -6.15
CA LEU A 84 -10.49 -30.79 -5.76
C LEU A 84 -9.85 -29.63 -4.97
N ASP A 85 -8.94 -29.95 -4.04
CA ASP A 85 -8.24 -28.93 -3.26
C ASP A 85 -7.30 -28.12 -4.18
N LEU A 86 -6.58 -28.79 -5.08
CA LEU A 86 -5.73 -28.16 -6.10
C LEU A 86 -6.52 -27.17 -6.96
N GLU A 87 -7.69 -27.56 -7.48
CA GLU A 87 -8.54 -26.68 -8.28
C GLU A 87 -9.02 -25.46 -7.48
N SER A 88 -9.41 -25.67 -6.21
CA SER A 88 -9.79 -24.58 -5.31
C SER A 88 -8.65 -23.57 -5.10
N PHE A 89 -7.43 -24.05 -4.88
CA PHE A 89 -6.25 -23.19 -4.74
C PHE A 89 -5.91 -22.46 -6.05
N GLN A 90 -5.97 -23.13 -7.20
CA GLN A 90 -5.75 -22.50 -8.50
C GLN A 90 -6.78 -21.39 -8.78
N ASN A 91 -8.05 -21.63 -8.47
CA ASN A 91 -9.11 -20.63 -8.61
C ASN A 91 -8.86 -19.42 -7.70
N LYS A 92 -8.45 -19.64 -6.45
CA LYS A 92 -8.07 -18.56 -5.52
C LYS A 92 -6.87 -17.75 -6.04
N ILE A 93 -5.84 -18.39 -6.58
CA ILE A 93 -4.69 -17.71 -7.19
C ILE A 93 -5.13 -16.79 -8.33
N LEU A 94 -6.07 -17.23 -9.19
CA LEU A 94 -6.61 -16.40 -10.28
C LEU A 94 -7.33 -15.15 -9.74
N ILE A 95 -8.19 -15.34 -8.73
CA ILE A 95 -8.92 -14.23 -8.09
C ILE A 95 -7.94 -13.22 -7.47
N GLU A 96 -6.90 -13.70 -6.78
CA GLU A 96 -5.91 -12.81 -6.19
C GLU A 96 -5.11 -12.04 -7.24
N ARG A 97 -4.68 -12.70 -8.33
CA ARG A 97 -3.99 -12.02 -9.43
C ARG A 97 -4.83 -10.88 -10.01
N ASP A 98 -6.12 -11.11 -10.23
CA ASP A 98 -7.04 -10.07 -10.71
C ASP A 98 -7.20 -8.92 -9.69
N ALA A 99 -7.36 -9.25 -8.41
CA ALA A 99 -7.44 -8.25 -7.34
C ALA A 99 -6.18 -7.37 -7.27
N ILE A 100 -5.00 -7.99 -7.33
CA ILE A 100 -3.72 -7.26 -7.36
C ILE A 100 -3.63 -6.38 -8.61
N GLY A 101 -4.02 -6.88 -9.77
CA GLY A 101 -4.02 -6.12 -11.02
C GLY A 101 -4.86 -4.84 -10.92
N LYS A 102 -6.07 -4.95 -10.37
CA LYS A 102 -6.98 -3.82 -10.12
C LYS A 102 -6.38 -2.81 -9.13
N LEU A 103 -5.79 -3.28 -8.03
CA LEU A 103 -5.16 -2.42 -7.03
C LEU A 103 -3.92 -1.71 -7.59
N LEU A 104 -3.07 -2.41 -8.34
CA LEU A 104 -1.91 -1.81 -9.01
C LEU A 104 -2.33 -0.74 -10.01
N HIS A 105 -3.40 -0.96 -10.78
CA HIS A 105 -3.94 0.04 -11.70
C HIS A 105 -4.38 1.29 -10.94
N ARG A 106 -5.14 1.15 -9.85
CA ARG A 106 -5.57 2.28 -9.01
C ARG A 106 -4.41 3.02 -8.37
N CYS A 107 -3.39 2.32 -7.87
CA CYS A 107 -2.18 2.95 -7.34
C CYS A 107 -1.46 3.79 -8.40
N ARG A 108 -1.33 3.29 -9.64
CA ARG A 108 -0.73 4.04 -10.76
C ARG A 108 -1.56 5.26 -11.13
N ALA A 109 -2.88 5.12 -11.23
CA ALA A 109 -3.78 6.23 -11.54
C ALA A 109 -3.67 7.34 -10.48
N LYS A 110 -3.67 6.96 -9.19
CA LYS A 110 -3.53 7.93 -8.09
C LYS A 110 -2.18 8.62 -8.08
N LEU A 111 -1.10 7.90 -8.38
CA LEU A 111 0.24 8.47 -8.51
C LEU A 111 0.35 9.45 -9.69
N GLY A 112 -0.24 9.09 -10.84
CA GLY A 112 -0.30 9.96 -12.01
C GLY A 112 -1.06 11.27 -11.74
N ASN A 113 -2.18 11.19 -11.01
CA ASN A 113 -2.94 12.38 -10.58
C ASN A 113 -2.15 13.27 -9.61
N LEU A 114 -1.30 12.69 -8.75
CA LEU A 114 -0.44 13.43 -7.81
C LEU A 114 0.71 14.14 -8.51
N HIS A 115 1.37 13.48 -9.47
CA HIS A 115 2.51 14.04 -10.20
C HIS A 115 2.10 15.12 -11.21
N SER A 116 0.83 15.12 -11.64
CA SER A 116 0.39 16.00 -12.74
C SER A 116 0.03 17.42 -12.32
N ALA A 117 -0.18 17.75 -11.03
CA ALA A 117 -0.39 19.07 -10.40
C ALA A 117 -1.26 20.17 -11.10
N ASP A 118 -1.69 20.03 -12.36
CA ASP A 118 -2.15 21.11 -13.24
C ASP A 118 -3.34 20.73 -14.14
N HIS A 119 -3.92 19.54 -14.04
CA HIS A 119 -5.25 19.30 -14.62
C HIS A 119 -6.35 19.66 -13.62
N TYR A 120 -6.41 20.97 -13.35
CA TYR A 120 -7.61 21.65 -12.91
C TYR A 120 -8.80 21.11 -13.72
N LYS A 121 -9.78 20.51 -13.03
CA LYS A 121 -11.03 19.97 -13.58
C LYS A 121 -10.86 18.65 -14.35
N ASN A 122 -11.15 17.54 -13.68
CA ASN A 122 -12.04 16.58 -14.36
C ASN A 122 -13.36 17.31 -14.61
N ILE A 123 -13.65 17.49 -15.88
CA ILE A 123 -14.47 18.55 -16.49
C ILE A 123 -15.97 18.36 -16.24
N ASN A 124 -16.36 17.43 -15.35
CA ASN A 124 -17.76 17.03 -15.16
C ASN A 124 -18.27 17.08 -13.70
N GLY A 125 -17.50 17.58 -12.72
CA GLY A 125 -18.00 17.76 -11.35
C GLY A 125 -18.45 16.48 -10.63
N GLN A 126 -18.31 15.31 -11.26
CA GLN A 126 -18.51 14.03 -10.63
C GLN A 126 -17.25 13.69 -9.85
N ILE A 127 -17.22 14.14 -8.60
CA ILE A 127 -16.49 13.42 -7.56
C ILE A 127 -17.00 11.98 -7.67
N GLN A 128 -16.22 11.10 -8.30
CA GLN A 128 -16.52 9.68 -8.22
C GLN A 128 -16.41 9.36 -6.74
N TYR A 129 -17.55 9.23 -6.06
CA TYR A 129 -17.63 8.74 -4.70
C TYR A 129 -16.98 7.36 -4.74
N GLU A 130 -15.69 7.30 -4.41
CA GLU A 130 -14.99 6.05 -4.23
C GLU A 130 -15.73 5.34 -3.09
N LYS A 131 -16.54 4.31 -3.41
CA LYS A 131 -17.39 3.63 -2.42
C LYS A 131 -16.57 3.10 -1.23
N ARG A 132 -15.26 2.88 -1.41
CA ARG A 132 -14.24 2.59 -0.40
C ARG A 132 -12.92 3.25 -0.77
N SER A 133 -12.16 3.67 0.24
CA SER A 133 -10.84 4.27 0.01
C SER A 133 -9.85 3.23 -0.51
N LEU A 134 -9.00 3.59 -1.48
CA LEU A 134 -7.89 2.74 -1.95
C LEU A 134 -7.08 2.13 -0.79
N TYR A 135 -6.90 2.88 0.30
CA TYR A 135 -6.20 2.41 1.50
C TYR A 135 -6.93 1.27 2.22
N GLU A 136 -8.26 1.35 2.29
CA GLU A 136 -9.08 0.30 2.91
C GLU A 136 -9.06 -0.97 2.05
N ASP A 137 -9.15 -0.81 0.73
CA ASP A 137 -9.11 -1.93 -0.20
C ASP A 137 -7.73 -2.62 -0.19
N LEU A 138 -6.62 -1.86 -0.12
CA LEU A 138 -5.27 -2.40 0.04
C LEU A 138 -5.13 -3.16 1.36
N ARG A 139 -5.57 -2.57 2.48
CA ARG A 139 -5.49 -3.20 3.79
C ARG A 139 -6.32 -4.48 3.85
N HIS A 140 -7.52 -4.45 3.27
CA HIS A 140 -8.39 -5.61 3.19
C HIS A 140 -7.77 -6.71 2.35
N TYR A 141 -7.24 -6.38 1.16
CA TYR A 141 -6.56 -7.33 0.30
C TYR A 141 -5.36 -7.98 0.98
N ILE A 142 -4.53 -7.21 1.70
CA ILE A 142 -3.37 -7.76 2.41
C ILE A 142 -3.81 -8.80 3.42
N LYS A 143 -4.83 -8.49 4.22
CA LYS A 143 -5.37 -9.46 5.17
C LYS A 143 -5.79 -10.75 4.47
N LEU A 144 -6.56 -10.65 3.39
CA LEU A 144 -6.98 -11.81 2.62
C LEU A 144 -5.82 -12.62 2.04
N HIS A 145 -4.78 -11.94 1.54
CA HIS A 145 -3.58 -12.58 1.02
C HIS A 145 -2.82 -13.37 2.09
N TYR A 146 -2.68 -12.83 3.30
CA TYR A 146 -2.08 -13.54 4.42
C TYR A 146 -2.91 -14.75 4.85
N ASP A 147 -4.23 -14.60 4.96
CA ASP A 147 -5.13 -15.72 5.27
C ASP A 147 -5.01 -16.82 4.20
N PHE A 148 -4.96 -16.46 2.91
CA PHE A 148 -4.76 -17.39 1.81
C PHE A 148 -3.40 -18.10 1.88
N LYS A 149 -2.33 -17.32 2.14
CA LYS A 149 -0.96 -17.82 2.30
C LYS A 149 -0.86 -18.88 3.38
N GLU A 150 -1.47 -18.65 4.54
CA GLU A 150 -1.47 -19.65 5.62
C GLU A 150 -2.12 -20.97 5.15
N ASN A 151 -3.30 -20.88 4.55
CA ASN A 151 -4.03 -22.05 4.05
C ASN A 151 -3.24 -22.85 3.00
N ILE A 152 -2.59 -22.17 2.05
CA ILE A 152 -1.83 -22.87 1.00
C ILE A 152 -0.50 -23.42 1.52
N MET A 153 0.12 -22.76 2.51
CA MET A 153 1.33 -23.26 3.16
C MET A 153 1.04 -24.53 3.98
N ASP A 154 -0.08 -24.57 4.69
CA ASP A 154 -0.53 -25.79 5.39
C ASP A 154 -0.78 -26.94 4.42
N PHE A 155 -1.38 -26.65 3.26
CA PHE A 155 -1.52 -27.62 2.19
C PHE A 155 -0.15 -28.12 1.70
N PHE A 156 0.80 -27.21 1.42
CA PHE A 156 2.14 -27.60 1.01
C PHE A 156 2.85 -28.47 2.04
N LEU A 157 2.76 -28.18 3.34
CA LEU A 157 3.36 -29.00 4.39
C LEU A 157 2.79 -30.42 4.47
N LYS A 158 1.54 -30.62 4.02
CA LYS A 158 0.90 -31.93 4.00
C LYS A 158 1.35 -32.79 2.81
N TRP A 159 1.78 -32.16 1.70
CA TRP A 159 1.96 -32.82 0.40
C TRP A 159 3.37 -32.73 -0.19
N LEU A 160 4.24 -31.85 0.33
CA LEU A 160 5.67 -31.76 0.01
C LEU A 160 6.52 -32.51 1.03
#